data_AF-D5DGU4-F1
#
_entry.id   AF-D5DGU4-F1
#
_cell.length_a   1.000
_cell.length_b   1.000
_cell.length_c   1.000
_cell.angle_alpha   90.00
_cell.angle_beta   90.00
_cell.angle_gamma   90.00
#
_symmetry.space_group_name_H-M   'P 1'
#
loop_
_entity.id
_entity.type
_entity.pdbx_description
1 polymer ?
#
loop_
_entity_poly.entity_id
_entity_poly.type
_entity_poly.pdbx_seq_one_letter_code
_entity_poly.pdbx_strand_id
1 'polypeptide(L)' 'MEKINHYSVEYEWANVIFYQEVEAMTIQEAKERIQHTKVNAAIRAVHVIEDVES' A
#
# COMPACT_ATOMS: atom_id res chain seq x y z
N MET A 1 -14.37 10.50 -13.44
CA MET A 1 -13.00 10.59 -12.91
C MET A 1 -12.89 9.53 -11.84
N GLU A 2 -11.95 8.60 -11.99
CA GLU A 2 -11.70 7.56 -10.97
C GLU A 2 -10.99 8.22 -9.78
N LYS A 3 -11.53 8.00 -8.57
CA LYS A 3 -10.97 8.59 -7.33
C LYS A 3 -9.68 7.85 -7.00
N ILE A 4 -8.56 8.56 -7.01
CA ILE A 4 -7.30 8.07 -6.46
C ILE A 4 -7.42 8.14 -4.93
N ASN A 5 -7.14 7.02 -4.28
CA ASN A 5 -7.13 6.91 -2.82
C ASN A 5 -5.69 6.77 -2.34
N HIS A 6 -5.42 7.27 -1.14
CA HIS A 6 -4.16 7.08 -0.46
C HIS A 6 -4.24 5.80 0.39
N TYR A 7 -3.28 4.89 0.24
CA TYR A 7 -3.21 3.66 1.03
C TYR A 7 -1.90 3.58 1.82
N SER A 8 -1.98 3.11 3.05
CA SER A 8 -0.84 2.61 3.81
C SER A 8 -0.77 1.09 3.65
N VAL A 9 0.35 0.57 3.17
CA VAL A 9 0.59 -0.86 3.00
C VAL A 9 1.65 -1.33 3.98
N GLU A 10 1.27 -2.26 4.85
CA GLU A 10 2.20 -3.02 5.69
C GLU A 10 2.68 -4.25 4.92
N TYR A 11 4.00 -4.42 4.79
CA TYR A 11 4.59 -5.59 4.15
C TYR A 11 5.84 -6.07 4.87
N GLU A 12 6.08 -7.38 4.79
CA GLU A 12 7.30 -8.00 5.28
C GLU A 12 8.26 -8.25 4.11
N TRP A 13 9.51 -7.84 4.27
CA TRP A 13 10.56 -8.09 3.31
C TRP A 13 11.89 -8.35 4.02
N ALA A 14 12.60 -9.41 3.65
CA ALA A 14 13.83 -9.83 4.31
C ALA A 14 13.72 -9.95 5.84
N ASN A 15 12.59 -10.48 6.34
CA ASN A 15 12.24 -10.59 7.77
C ASN A 15 12.11 -9.26 8.53
N VAL A 16 11.89 -8.15 7.81
CA VAL A 16 11.64 -6.83 8.38
C VAL A 16 10.27 -6.34 7.95
N ILE A 17 9.50 -5.77 8.87
CA ILE A 17 8.19 -5.17 8.59
C ILE A 17 8.40 -3.71 8.17
N PHE A 18 7.80 -3.33 7.05
CA PHE A 18 7.82 -2.00 6.48
C PHE A 18 6.40 -1.46 6.30
N TYR A 19 6.30 -0.14 6.31
CA TYR A 19 5.10 0.60 5.97
C TYR A 19 5.41 1.48 4.76
N GLN A 20 4.57 1.41 3.73
CA GLN A 20 4.71 2.26 2.56
C GLN A 20 3.37 2.84 2.13
N GLU A 21 3.37 4.15 1.98
CA GLU A 21 2.29 4.94 1.44
C GLU A 21 2.28 4.89 -0.08
N VAL A 22 1.12 4.59 -0.68
CA VAL A 22 0.93 4.53 -2.12
C VAL A 22 -0.42 5.12 -2.52
N GLU A 23 -0.41 5.90 -3.58
CA GLU A 23 -1.62 6.36 -4.25
C GLU A 23 -2.08 5.29 -5.26
N ALA A 24 -3.33 4.86 -5.18
CA ALA A 24 -3.88 3.86 -6.09
C ALA A 24 -5.40 4.01 -6.25
N MET A 25 -5.97 3.49 -7.33
CA MET A 25 -7.43 3.47 -7.48
C MET A 25 -8.07 2.41 -6.58
N THR A 26 -7.38 1.27 -6.40
CA THR A 26 -7.89 0.12 -5.66
C THR A 26 -6.85 -0.42 -4.67
N ILE A 27 -7.33 -1.17 -3.67
CA ILE A 27 -6.47 -1.93 -2.74
C ILE A 27 -5.57 -2.90 -3.52
N GLN A 28 -6.07 -3.52 -4.60
CA GLN A 28 -5.27 -4.46 -5.39
C GLN A 28 -4.09 -3.75 -6.05
N GLU A 29 -4.34 -2.60 -6.68
CA GLU A 29 -3.29 -1.80 -7.30
C GLU A 29 -2.25 -1.32 -6.26
N ALA A 30 -2.69 -0.94 -5.05
CA ALA A 30 -1.78 -0.60 -3.95
C ALA A 30 -0.84 -1.76 -3.59
N LYS A 31 -1.34 -3.00 -3.56
CA LYS A 31 -0.53 -4.20 -3.32
C LYS A 31 0.45 -4.47 -4.45
N GLU A 32 -0.02 -4.37 -5.69
CA GLU A 32 0.78 -4.60 -6.90
C GLU A 32 1.98 -3.64 -6.97
N ARG A 33 1.80 -2.37 -6.57
CA ARG A 33 2.90 -1.40 -6.50
C ARG A 33 4.02 -1.82 -5.55
N ILE A 34 3.68 -2.36 -4.37
CA ILE A 34 4.66 -2.88 -3.42
C ILE A 34 5.37 -4.10 -3.99
N GLN A 35 4.61 -5.05 -4.55
CA GLN A 35 5.18 -6.31 -5.06
C GLN A 35 6.04 -6.10 -6.32
N HIS A 36 5.73 -5.09 -7.13
CA HIS A 36 6.52 -4.73 -8.31
C HIS A 36 7.88 -4.11 -7.93
N THR A 37 7.96 -3.41 -6.80
CA THR A 37 9.21 -2.77 -6.32
C THR A 37 10.01 -3.65 -5.37
N LYS A 38 9.32 -4.49 -4.59
CA LYS A 38 9.89 -5.39 -3.58
C LYS A 38 9.49 -6.83 -3.90
N VAL A 39 10.27 -7.46 -4.75
CA VAL A 39 10.08 -8.87 -5.13
C VAL A 39 10.09 -9.73 -3.86
N ASN A 40 9.10 -10.61 -3.73
CA ASN A 40 8.83 -11.48 -2.57
C ASN A 40 8.40 -10.75 -1.29
N ALA A 41 8.01 -9.47 -1.35
CA ALA A 41 7.36 -8.84 -0.21
C ALA A 41 6.02 -9.55 0.10
N ALA A 42 5.83 -9.92 1.36
CA ALA A 42 4.58 -10.48 1.84
C ALA A 42 3.70 -9.34 2.36
N ILE A 43 2.60 -9.05 1.68
CA ILE A 43 1.65 -8.03 2.12
C ILE A 43 0.93 -8.53 3.37
N ARG A 44 1.00 -7.76 4.46
CA ARG A 44 0.37 -8.08 5.74
C ARG A 44 -0.96 -7.37 5.92
N ALA A 45 -1.00 -6.07 5.62
CA ALA A 45 -2.21 -5.27 5.75
C ALA A 45 -2.23 -4.10 4.75
N VAL A 46 -3.43 -3.62 4.41
CA VAL A 46 -3.65 -2.42 3.60
C VAL A 46 -4.79 -1.62 4.22
N HIS A 47 -4.54 -0.34 4.49
CA HIS A 47 -5.53 0.58 5.05
C HIS A 47 -5.65 1.80 4.15
N VAL A 48 -6.88 2.29 3.92
CA VAL A 48 -7.07 3.59 3.29
C VAL A 48 -6.69 4.66 4.31
N ILE A 49 -5.88 5.62 3.90
CA ILE A 49 -5.62 6.83 4.67
C ILE A 49 -6.67 7.82 4.19
N GLU A 50 -7.76 7.95 4.95
CA GLU A 50 -8.66 9.07 4.72
C GLU A 50 -7.90 10.34 5.10
N ASP A 51 -7.82 11.30 4.18
CA ASP A 51 -7.34 12.64 4.49
C ASP A 51 -8.27 13.17 5.60
N VAL A 52 -7.75 13.26 6.83
CA VAL A 52 -8.47 13.89 7.93
C VAL A 52 -8.47 15.38 7.61
N GLU A 53 -9.43 15.82 6.79
CA GLU A 53 -9.73 17.23 6.59
C GLU A 53 -10.02 17.82 7.98
N SER A 54 -9.07 18.63 8.49
CA SER A 54 -9.23 19.46 9.69
C SER A 54 -9.91 20.78 9.36
#